data_AF-A0A024TSW6-F1
#
_entry.id   AF-A0A024TSW6-F1
#
_cell.length_a   1.000
_cell.length_b   1.000
_cell.length_c   1.000
_cell.angle_alpha   90.00
_cell.angle_beta   90.00
_cell.angle_gamma   90.00
#
_symmetry.space_group_name_H-M   'P 1'
#
loop_
_entity.id
_entity.type
_entity.pdbx_description
1 polymer ?
#
loop_
_entity_poly.entity_id
_entity_poly.type
_entity_poly.pdbx_seq_one_letter_code
_entity_poly.pdbx_strand_id
1 'polypeptide(L)'
;MPPPVVYMDESFIHHHYKCHNDSLYGPNDALDNATKEKHKGQRCCFIPGILDSATMDSKFLASTSPLAAKQEARSPTITIAECVRFGIEFDESDYKSILSEKLSQYIHKHIDPVVVDMARKRGHTVVFTPSHHSALQPIELLWAIVEGEVGRRYDIETKFADV
;
A
#
# COMPACT_ATOMS: atom_id res chain seq x y z
N MET A 1 24.11 -9.97 20.52
CA MET A 1 23.45 -8.78 19.94
C MET A 1 22.38 -9.31 18.99
N PRO A 2 21.14 -8.81 19.03
CA PRO A 2 20.10 -9.24 18.08
C PRO A 2 20.54 -8.94 16.64
N PRO A 3 20.12 -9.75 15.65
CA PRO A 3 20.42 -9.49 14.26
C PRO A 3 19.77 -8.17 13.81
N PRO A 4 20.39 -7.41 12.90
CA PRO A 4 19.79 -6.20 12.34
C PRO A 4 18.49 -6.54 11.62
N VAL A 5 17.44 -5.75 11.88
CA VAL A 5 16.11 -5.91 11.27
C VAL A 5 15.86 -4.77 10.31
N VAL A 6 15.35 -5.08 9.11
CA VAL A 6 14.88 -4.08 8.16
C VAL A 6 13.36 -4.15 8.12
N TYR A 7 12.71 -3.06 8.49
CA TYR A 7 11.27 -2.87 8.34
C TYR A 7 10.99 -2.30 6.95
N MET A 8 10.09 -2.93 6.19
CA MET A 8 9.65 -2.46 4.87
C MET A 8 8.14 -2.50 4.78
N ASP A 9 7.59 -1.63 3.95
CA ASP A 9 6.16 -1.53 3.68
C ASP A 9 5.94 -0.74 2.36
N GLU A 10 4.73 -0.76 1.83
CA GLU A 10 4.32 0.05 0.68
C GLU A 10 3.22 1.05 1.05
N SER A 11 3.37 2.30 0.62
CA SER A 11 2.29 3.29 0.70
C SER A 11 2.12 4.05 -0.61
N PHE A 12 0.92 4.60 -0.79
CA PHE A 12 0.51 5.33 -1.97
C PHE A 12 0.18 6.78 -1.63
N ILE A 13 0.92 7.70 -2.21
CA ILE A 13 0.62 9.14 -2.12
C ILE A 13 -0.02 9.58 -3.42
N HIS A 14 -1.12 10.31 -3.29
CA HIS A 14 -1.92 10.78 -4.41
C HIS A 14 -1.52 12.19 -4.84
N HIS A 15 -1.63 12.51 -6.12
CA HIS A 15 -1.31 13.83 -6.66
C HIS A 15 -2.18 14.95 -6.06
N HIS A 16 -3.38 14.61 -5.60
CA HIS A 16 -4.26 15.53 -4.87
C HIS A 16 -4.43 15.05 -3.42
N TYR A 17 -3.33 14.62 -2.79
CA TYR A 17 -3.30 14.32 -1.37
C TYR A 17 -3.58 15.62 -0.58
N LYS A 18 -4.45 15.55 0.41
CA LYS A 18 -4.78 16.68 1.30
C LYS A 18 -4.69 16.21 2.73
N CYS A 19 -4.16 17.07 3.61
CA CYS A 19 -4.40 16.91 5.03
C CYS A 19 -5.92 16.96 5.28
N HIS A 20 -6.41 16.15 6.23
CA HIS A 20 -7.82 16.17 6.60
C HIS A 20 -8.28 17.61 6.86
N ASN A 21 -9.42 17.96 6.30
CA ASN A 21 -9.99 19.30 6.39
C ASN A 21 -10.66 19.44 7.76
N ASP A 22 -9.84 19.54 8.82
CA ASP A 22 -10.29 19.65 10.21
C ASP A 22 -10.83 21.06 10.55
N SER A 23 -11.05 21.91 9.54
CA SER A 23 -11.61 23.24 9.73
C SER A 23 -13.11 23.14 10.03
N LEU A 24 -13.49 23.57 11.24
CA LEU A 24 -14.90 23.69 11.64
C LEU A 24 -15.52 24.94 10.99
N TYR A 25 -16.50 24.73 10.12
CA TYR A 25 -17.17 25.83 9.41
C TYR A 25 -18.29 26.46 10.24
N GLY A 26 -18.29 27.79 10.31
CA GLY A 26 -19.43 28.55 10.80
C GLY A 26 -20.52 28.68 9.72
N PRO A 27 -21.82 28.50 10.03
CA PRO A 27 -22.90 28.55 9.03
C PRO A 27 -23.12 29.91 8.38
N ASN A 28 -22.43 30.97 8.83
CA ASN A 28 -22.51 32.33 8.29
C ASN A 28 -21.24 32.79 7.56
N ASP A 29 -20.27 31.89 7.33
CA ASP A 29 -19.05 32.27 6.63
C ASP A 29 -19.27 32.33 5.12
N ALA A 30 -19.64 33.50 4.62
CA ALA A 30 -19.95 33.75 3.21
C ALA A 30 -18.71 33.78 2.30
N LEU A 31 -17.49 33.64 2.85
CA LEU A 31 -16.23 33.60 2.09
C LEU A 31 -15.83 32.18 1.69
N ASP A 32 -16.39 31.15 2.32
CA ASP A 32 -16.01 29.75 2.12
C ASP A 32 -16.98 29.01 1.17
N ASN A 33 -16.90 29.34 -0.12
CA ASN A 33 -17.46 28.47 -1.16
C ASN A 33 -16.55 27.25 -1.34
N ALA A 34 -16.86 26.15 -0.65
CA ALA A 34 -16.16 24.88 -0.81
C ALA A 34 -16.07 24.50 -2.30
N THR A 35 -14.88 24.61 -2.87
CA THR A 35 -14.65 24.29 -4.27
C THR A 35 -14.82 22.78 -4.43
N LYS A 36 -15.57 22.31 -5.44
CA LYS A 36 -15.77 20.88 -5.70
C LYS A 36 -14.45 20.13 -5.62
N GLU A 37 -14.44 19.05 -4.84
CA GLU A 37 -13.26 18.21 -4.67
C GLU A 37 -12.73 17.75 -6.02
N LYS A 38 -11.46 18.04 -6.31
CA LYS A 38 -10.76 17.48 -7.46
C LYS A 38 -10.59 15.97 -7.22
N HIS A 39 -10.76 15.17 -8.27
CA HIS A 39 -10.51 13.73 -8.18
C HIS A 39 -9.09 13.44 -7.66
N LYS A 40 -8.90 12.33 -6.93
CA LYS A 40 -7.64 11.94 -6.25
C LYS A 40 -6.37 11.94 -7.13
N GLY A 41 -6.51 11.98 -8.46
CA GLY A 41 -5.41 12.08 -9.42
C GLY A 41 -4.56 10.82 -9.52
N GLN A 42 -3.42 10.92 -10.21
CA GLN A 42 -2.42 9.84 -10.28
C GLN A 42 -1.79 9.61 -8.90
N ARG A 43 -1.28 8.40 -8.66
CA ARG A 43 -0.64 7.99 -7.41
C ARG A 43 0.82 7.59 -7.64
N CYS A 44 1.66 7.88 -6.66
CA CYS A 44 3.02 7.39 -6.56
C CYS A 44 3.06 6.29 -5.49
N CYS A 45 3.63 5.13 -5.83
CA CYS A 45 3.91 4.07 -4.87
C CYS A 45 5.31 4.27 -4.29
N PHE A 46 5.45 4.13 -2.97
CA PHE A 46 6.71 4.28 -2.26
C PHE A 46 6.96 3.02 -1.45
N ILE A 47 8.20 2.50 -1.49
CA ILE A 47 8.62 1.28 -0.79
C ILE A 47 9.83 1.61 0.11
N PRO A 48 9.62 2.23 1.28
CA PRO A 48 10.68 2.51 2.24
C PRO A 48 11.25 1.25 2.89
N GLY A 49 12.50 1.36 3.33
CA GLY A 49 13.15 0.42 4.24
C GLY A 49 13.82 1.16 5.39
N ILE A 50 13.53 0.76 6.63
CA ILE A 50 14.19 1.31 7.82
C ILE A 50 15.00 0.19 8.46
N LEU A 51 16.29 0.45 8.67
CA LEU A 51 17.18 -0.47 9.36
C LEU A 51 17.21 -0.13 10.84
N ASP A 52 16.86 -1.08 11.70
CA ASP A 52 17.10 -0.98 13.13
C ASP A 52 18.55 -1.34 13.44
N SER A 53 19.42 -0.32 13.41
CA SER A 53 20.82 -0.42 13.77
C SER A 53 21.31 0.89 14.37
N ALA A 54 21.93 0.81 15.55
CA ALA A 54 22.56 1.97 16.19
C ALA A 54 23.80 2.50 15.43
N THR A 55 24.27 1.78 14.41
CA THR A 55 25.56 2.04 13.75
C THR A 55 25.47 2.25 12.24
N MET A 56 24.29 2.08 11.64
CA MET A 56 24.10 2.17 10.19
C MET A 56 23.01 3.18 9.84
N ASP A 57 23.25 3.98 8.80
CA ASP A 57 22.30 4.98 8.32
C ASP A 57 21.07 4.32 7.64
N SER A 58 19.89 4.90 7.86
CA SER A 58 18.65 4.50 7.17
C SER A 58 18.69 4.85 5.68
N LYS A 59 18.20 3.95 4.82
CA LYS A 59 18.15 4.16 3.37
C LYS A 59 16.72 4.16 2.85
N PHE A 60 16.29 5.26 2.26
CA PHE A 60 14.97 5.39 1.63
C PHE A 60 15.05 5.14 0.13
N LEU A 61 14.21 4.24 -0.40
CA LEU A 61 14.07 3.99 -1.84
C LEU A 61 12.65 4.35 -2.27
N ALA A 62 12.53 5.24 -3.25
CA ALA A 62 11.27 5.59 -3.88
C ALA A 62 11.28 5.11 -5.33
N SER A 63 10.26 4.37 -5.74
CA SER A 63 10.07 3.96 -7.13
C SER A 63 8.78 4.56 -7.68
N THR A 64 8.88 5.59 -8.51
CA THR A 64 7.73 6.17 -9.18
C THR A 64 7.25 5.23 -10.29
N SER A 65 6.28 4.38 -10.00
CA SER A 65 5.58 3.64 -11.04
C SER A 65 4.37 4.45 -11.50
N PRO A 66 4.26 4.85 -12.79
CA PRO A 66 3.05 5.43 -13.33
C PRO A 66 2.01 4.32 -13.54
N LEU A 67 1.55 3.70 -12.45
CA LEU A 67 0.46 2.74 -12.52
C LEU A 67 -0.86 3.50 -12.55
N ALA A 68 -1.14 4.06 -13.73
CA ALA A 68 -2.47 4.04 -14.31
C ALA A 68 -2.81 2.62 -14.84
N ALA A 69 -2.17 1.56 -14.33
CA ALA A 69 -2.82 0.27 -14.36
C ALA A 69 -3.98 0.38 -13.36
N LYS A 70 -5.17 0.58 -13.91
CA LYS A 70 -6.38 -0.02 -13.33
C LYS A 70 -5.92 -1.40 -12.82
N GLN A 71 -6.11 -1.70 -11.54
CA GLN A 71 -6.26 -3.10 -11.16
C GLN A 71 -7.36 -3.58 -12.10
N GLU A 72 -6.99 -4.27 -13.17
CA GLU A 72 -7.94 -4.79 -14.12
C GLU A 72 -8.79 -5.71 -13.26
N ALA A 73 -10.04 -5.30 -13.04
CA ALA A 73 -10.94 -5.97 -12.14
C ALA A 73 -10.91 -7.44 -12.53
N ARG A 74 -10.30 -8.28 -11.69
CA ARG A 74 -9.91 -9.65 -12.00
C ARG A 74 -11.11 -10.33 -12.65
N SER A 75 -11.10 -10.49 -13.97
CA SER A 75 -12.29 -10.89 -14.72
C SER A 75 -12.71 -12.29 -14.25
N PRO A 76 -14.02 -12.59 -14.07
CA PRO A 76 -14.50 -13.88 -13.55
C PRO A 76 -13.94 -15.12 -14.29
N THR A 77 -13.56 -14.99 -15.56
CA THR A 77 -12.96 -16.09 -16.33
C THR A 77 -11.57 -16.48 -15.83
N ILE A 78 -10.82 -15.54 -15.24
CA ILE A 78 -9.45 -15.76 -14.77
C ILE A 78 -9.45 -16.64 -13.50
N THR A 79 -10.46 -16.53 -12.63
CA THR A 79 -10.47 -17.24 -11.35
C THR A 79 -10.70 -18.75 -11.49
N ILE A 80 -11.56 -19.19 -12.40
CA ILE A 80 -11.82 -20.63 -12.61
C ILE A 80 -10.59 -21.32 -13.22
N ALA A 81 -9.99 -20.72 -14.24
CA ALA A 81 -8.78 -21.25 -14.88
C ALA A 81 -7.61 -21.36 -13.87
N GLU A 82 -7.46 -20.38 -12.98
CA GLU A 82 -6.47 -20.43 -11.90
C GLU A 82 -6.79 -21.52 -10.88
N CYS A 83 -8.05 -21.69 -10.46
CA CYS A 83 -8.46 -22.78 -9.57
C CYS A 83 -8.14 -24.15 -10.17
N VAL A 84 -8.47 -24.38 -11.46
CA VAL A 84 -8.12 -25.62 -12.17
C VAL A 84 -6.60 -25.83 -12.22
N ARG A 85 -5.83 -24.78 -12.54
CA ARG A 85 -4.36 -24.85 -12.61
C ARG A 85 -3.73 -25.24 -11.28
N PHE A 86 -4.27 -24.75 -10.17
CA PHE A 86 -3.79 -25.06 -8.82
C PHE A 86 -4.43 -26.31 -8.20
N GLY A 87 -5.37 -26.96 -8.92
CA GLY A 87 -6.07 -28.15 -8.43
C GLY A 87 -7.00 -27.85 -7.24
N ILE A 88 -7.58 -26.65 -7.18
CA ILE A 88 -8.51 -26.24 -6.12
C ILE A 88 -9.90 -26.77 -6.45
N GLU A 89 -10.52 -27.51 -5.54
CA GLU A 89 -11.89 -28.01 -5.69
C GLU A 89 -12.92 -26.86 -5.64
N PHE A 90 -13.79 -26.80 -6.65
CA PHE A 90 -14.90 -25.87 -6.72
C PHE A 90 -16.15 -26.52 -7.31
N ASP A 91 -17.31 -25.99 -6.95
CA ASP A 91 -18.61 -26.41 -7.48
C ASP A 91 -19.04 -25.50 -8.63
N GLU A 92 -19.85 -26.00 -9.57
CA GLU A 92 -20.37 -25.18 -10.68
C GLU A 92 -21.32 -24.07 -10.21
N SER A 93 -21.90 -24.20 -9.01
CA SER A 93 -22.72 -23.18 -8.35
C SER A 93 -21.91 -22.16 -7.52
N ASP A 94 -20.59 -22.35 -7.37
CA ASP A 94 -19.75 -21.42 -6.61
C ASP A 94 -19.70 -20.04 -7.28
N TYR A 95 -20.12 -19.02 -6.54
CA TYR A 95 -20.00 -17.64 -6.99
C TYR A 95 -18.53 -17.21 -7.05
N LYS A 96 -18.25 -16.21 -7.91
CA LYS A 96 -16.91 -15.62 -8.07
C LYS A 96 -16.25 -15.22 -6.74
N SER A 97 -17.02 -14.76 -5.75
CA SER A 97 -16.52 -14.41 -4.41
C SER A 97 -15.91 -15.61 -3.70
N ILE A 98 -16.62 -16.73 -3.69
CA ILE A 98 -16.18 -18.00 -3.07
C ILE A 98 -14.93 -18.52 -3.76
N LEU A 99 -14.92 -18.53 -5.11
CA LEU A 99 -13.75 -18.94 -5.89
C LEU A 99 -12.53 -18.06 -5.60
N SER A 100 -12.72 -16.74 -5.52
CA SER A 100 -11.65 -15.78 -5.22
C SER A 100 -11.11 -15.97 -3.81
N GLU A 101 -11.97 -16.27 -2.85
CA GLU A 101 -11.59 -16.56 -1.47
C GLU A 101 -10.79 -17.86 -1.37
N LYS A 102 -11.28 -18.96 -1.95
CA LYS A 102 -10.57 -20.25 -2.01
C LYS A 102 -9.18 -20.10 -2.64
N LEU A 103 -9.10 -19.38 -3.77
CA LEU A 103 -7.85 -19.08 -4.44
C LEU A 103 -6.91 -18.25 -3.56
N SER A 104 -7.43 -17.21 -2.90
CA SER A 104 -6.66 -16.38 -1.98
C SER A 104 -6.06 -17.19 -0.83
N GLN A 105 -6.86 -18.06 -0.20
CA GLN A 105 -6.42 -18.94 0.87
C GLN A 105 -5.35 -19.93 0.39
N TYR A 106 -5.52 -20.52 -0.80
CA TYR A 106 -4.53 -21.41 -1.40
C TYR A 106 -3.20 -20.68 -1.63
N ILE A 107 -3.22 -19.50 -2.26
CA ILE A 107 -2.03 -18.69 -2.50
C ILE A 107 -1.32 -18.39 -1.18
N HIS A 108 -2.05 -17.93 -0.17
CA HIS A 108 -1.49 -17.56 1.13
C HIS A 108 -0.82 -18.76 1.84
N LYS A 109 -1.33 -19.98 1.63
CA LYS A 109 -0.82 -21.18 2.30
C LYS A 109 0.30 -21.89 1.54
N HIS A 110 0.29 -21.82 0.21
CA HIS A 110 1.14 -22.68 -0.64
C HIS A 110 2.17 -21.91 -1.47
N ILE A 111 2.05 -20.59 -1.59
CA ILE A 111 2.90 -19.80 -2.47
C ILE A 111 3.65 -18.76 -1.67
N ASP A 112 4.97 -18.96 -1.54
CA ASP A 112 5.87 -17.92 -1.06
C ASP A 112 5.89 -16.75 -2.06
N PRO A 113 5.70 -15.50 -1.59
CA PRO A 113 5.89 -14.33 -2.45
C PRO A 113 7.29 -14.31 -3.06
N VAL A 114 7.40 -13.82 -4.31
CA VAL A 114 8.70 -13.74 -5.03
C VAL A 114 9.76 -13.01 -4.21
N VAL A 115 9.36 -11.97 -3.47
CA VAL A 115 10.27 -11.22 -2.58
C VAL A 115 10.86 -12.08 -1.46
N VAL A 116 10.12 -13.07 -0.95
CA VAL A 116 10.60 -14.02 0.06
C VAL A 116 11.68 -14.92 -0.53
N ASP A 117 11.47 -15.45 -1.73
CA ASP A 117 12.48 -16.26 -2.43
C ASP A 117 13.74 -15.44 -2.74
N MET A 118 13.58 -14.21 -3.24
CA MET A 118 14.71 -13.31 -3.50
C MET A 118 15.51 -12.98 -2.23
N ALA A 119 14.83 -12.72 -1.11
CA ALA A 119 15.48 -12.46 0.17
C ALA A 119 16.22 -13.70 0.70
N ARG A 120 15.56 -14.87 0.66
CA ARG A 120 16.12 -16.16 1.10
C ARG A 120 17.36 -16.54 0.29
N LYS A 121 17.35 -16.35 -1.03
CA LYS A 121 18.51 -16.54 -1.92
C LYS A 121 19.71 -15.68 -1.54
N ARG A 122 19.48 -14.52 -0.91
CA ARG A 122 20.52 -13.62 -0.40
C ARG A 122 20.90 -13.89 1.06
N GLY A 123 20.35 -14.95 1.67
CA GLY A 123 20.61 -15.29 3.07
C GLY A 123 19.83 -14.46 4.09
N HIS A 124 18.78 -13.75 3.65
CA HIS A 124 17.91 -12.99 4.54
C HIS A 124 16.69 -13.81 4.95
N THR A 125 16.25 -13.61 6.19
CA THR A 125 14.98 -14.14 6.70
C THR A 125 13.90 -13.08 6.56
N VAL A 126 12.76 -13.45 5.95
CA VAL A 126 11.58 -12.58 5.87
C VAL A 126 10.59 -12.99 6.95
N VAL A 127 10.08 -12.02 7.70
CA VAL A 127 9.06 -12.20 8.72
C VAL A 127 7.89 -11.28 8.40
N PHE A 128 6.68 -11.80 8.47
CA PHE A 128 5.46 -11.03 8.27
C PHE A 128 4.86 -10.64 9.61
N THR A 129 4.33 -9.43 9.69
CA THR A 129 3.53 -9.00 10.83
C THR A 129 2.16 -9.68 10.81
N PRO A 130 1.57 -9.97 11.99
CA PRO A 130 0.21 -10.48 12.05
C PRO A 130 -0.78 -9.51 11.39
N SER A 131 -1.79 -10.06 10.70
CA SER A 131 -2.83 -9.26 10.05
C SER A 131 -3.48 -8.27 11.03
N HIS A 132 -3.78 -7.06 10.57
CA HIS A 132 -4.41 -5.97 11.35
C HIS A 132 -3.60 -5.44 12.55
N HIS A 133 -2.30 -5.73 12.63
CA HIS A 133 -1.43 -5.23 13.70
C HIS A 133 -0.34 -4.29 13.17
N SER A 134 -0.74 -3.26 12.41
CA SER A 134 0.18 -2.26 11.85
C SER A 134 0.96 -1.49 12.92
N ALA A 135 0.39 -1.33 14.13
CA ALA A 135 1.07 -0.71 15.28
C ALA A 135 2.39 -1.42 15.68
N LEU A 136 2.61 -2.66 15.23
CA LEU A 136 3.86 -3.40 15.45
C LEU A 136 4.95 -3.08 14.41
N GLN A 137 4.64 -2.26 13.40
CA GLN A 137 5.57 -1.88 12.34
C GLN A 137 6.01 -0.42 12.55
N PRO A 138 7.26 -0.18 13.00
CA PRO A 138 7.78 1.18 13.19
C PRO A 138 7.70 2.06 11.94
N ILE A 139 7.62 1.46 10.76
CA ILE A 139 7.50 2.16 9.48
C ILE A 139 6.19 2.94 9.34
N GLU A 140 5.13 2.57 10.06
CA GLU A 140 3.88 3.32 10.11
C GLU A 140 4.08 4.73 10.71
N LEU A 141 4.99 4.87 11.67
CA LEU A 141 5.35 6.18 12.21
C LEU A 141 6.06 7.05 11.16
N LEU A 142 6.93 6.44 10.35
CA LEU A 142 7.55 7.14 9.23
C LEU A 142 6.48 7.60 8.23
N TRP A 143 5.49 6.75 7.93
CA TRP A 143 4.37 7.14 7.08
C TRP A 143 3.56 8.30 7.64
N ALA A 144 3.23 8.27 8.93
CA ALA A 144 2.53 9.39 9.57
C ALA A 144 3.29 10.72 9.44
N ILE A 145 4.63 10.70 9.52
CA ILE A 145 5.47 11.88 9.33
C ILE A 145 5.46 12.33 7.86
N VAL A 146 5.70 11.40 6.92
CA VAL A 146 5.77 11.69 5.48
C VAL A 146 4.44 12.23 4.97
N GLU A 147 3.35 11.52 5.26
CA GLU A 147 2.00 11.92 4.87
C GLU A 147 1.57 13.24 5.51
N GLY A 148 1.93 13.46 6.78
CA GLY A 148 1.69 14.73 7.44
C GLY A 148 2.45 15.89 6.77
N GLU A 149 3.71 15.71 6.40
CA GLU A 149 4.51 16.74 5.73
C GLU A 149 4.01 17.02 4.31
N VAL A 150 3.71 15.97 3.56
CA VAL A 150 3.12 16.07 2.23
C VAL A 150 1.77 16.78 2.31
N GLY A 151 0.89 16.36 3.21
CA GLY A 151 -0.43 16.96 3.40
C GLY A 151 -0.40 18.44 3.78
N ARG A 152 0.62 18.90 4.51
CA ARG A 152 0.81 20.32 4.88
C ARG A 152 1.28 21.21 3.72
N ARG A 153 2.06 20.65 2.78
CA ARG A 153 2.63 21.40 1.65
C ARG A 153 1.69 21.45 0.44
N TYR A 154 0.72 20.56 0.41
CA TYR A 154 -0.28 20.52 -0.65
C TYR A 154 -1.35 21.61 -0.49
N ASP A 155 -1.34 22.57 -1.42
CA ASP A 155 -2.43 23.49 -1.68
C ASP A 155 -3.15 23.13 -3.00
N ILE A 156 -4.36 23.65 -3.21
CA ILE A 156 -5.21 23.45 -4.41
C ILE A 156 -4.52 23.84 -5.73
N GLU A 157 -3.45 24.63 -5.67
CA GLU A 157 -2.64 25.09 -6.80
C GLU A 157 -1.33 24.31 -7.02
N THR A 158 -0.83 23.58 -6.02
CA THR A 158 0.46 22.85 -6.10
C THR A 158 0.31 21.45 -6.69
N LYS A 159 1.27 21.02 -7.52
CA LYS A 159 1.40 19.65 -8.03
C LYS A 159 2.45 18.89 -7.21
N PHE A 160 2.46 17.55 -7.29
CA PHE A 160 3.47 16.71 -6.61
C PHE A 160 4.92 17.11 -6.95
N ALA A 161 5.17 17.67 -8.14
CA ALA A 161 6.49 18.14 -8.55
C ALA A 161 6.93 19.44 -7.85
N ASP A 162 6.00 20.16 -7.22
CA ASP A 162 6.23 21.44 -6.55
C ASP A 162 6.45 21.26 -5.02
N VAL A 163 6.40 20.01 -4.52
CA VAL A 163 6.49 19.61 -3.10
C VAL A 163 7.69 18.70 -2.86
#